data_AF-A0A963F7H3-F1
#
_entry.id   AF-A0A963F7H3-F1
#
_cell.length_a   1.000
_cell.length_b   1.000
_cell.length_c   1.000
_cell.angle_alpha   90.00
_cell.angle_beta   90.00
_cell.angle_gamma   90.00
#
_symmetry.space_group_name_H-M   'P 1'
#
loop_
_entity.id
_entity.type
_entity.pdbx_description
1 polymer ?
#
loop_
_entity_poly.entity_id
_entity_poly.type
_entity_poly.pdbx_seq_one_letter_code
_entity_poly.pdbx_strand_id
1 'polypeptide(L)'
;DRRSVTDALRKAMRDGGDMQVDFRICRPDRSTRYIYGAVTAIPAADDGPDQLIGVNWDITQRKAAEEQFRKVLNALPVAVVISDADGKILLANPQAQKEIGGDTPVAGNHTDVFYAKEKQREEILAILQRQGKVVMHEVPYRSSRGEIIEGILSALPITYNDEPAVLGVVVNITERRNMERELARAKEQAEEASRFKGQFLANMSHEIRTPMNAIVGLGHLLSRTSLTPRQQDYLGKIQISAHSLLTIIDDILDFSKIEAGQLRIEQIDFDIDEVLDNITTLAGTRLAEKPVEFIYDIDPDVPSRLHGDPHRLTQILTNLVGNATKFTSEGGIIVGIRK
;
A
#
# COMPACT_ATOMS: atom_id res chain seq x y z
N ASP A 1 46.05 -29.47 7.02
CA ASP A 1 45.87 -30.46 5.93
C ASP A 1 46.98 -31.49 5.93
N ARG A 2 48.26 -31.12 5.73
CA ARG A 2 49.39 -32.08 5.66
C ARG A 2 49.41 -33.14 6.79
N ARG A 3 49.27 -32.74 8.05
CA ARG A 3 49.24 -33.68 9.20
C ARG A 3 48.09 -34.68 9.12
N SER A 4 46.88 -34.19 8.80
CA SER A 4 45.67 -35.02 8.65
C SER A 4 45.82 -36.06 7.54
N VAL A 5 46.34 -35.64 6.38
CA VAL A 5 46.58 -36.54 5.24
C VAL A 5 47.65 -37.59 5.58
N THR A 6 48.75 -37.20 6.23
CA THR A 6 49.80 -38.14 6.65
C THR A 6 49.28 -39.17 7.64
N ASP A 7 48.46 -38.76 8.61
CA ASP A 7 47.90 -39.67 9.61
C ASP A 7 46.88 -40.64 8.99
N ALA A 8 46.08 -40.16 8.04
CA ALA A 8 45.16 -40.97 7.27
C ALA A 8 45.90 -42.02 6.40
N LEU A 9 46.98 -41.62 5.71
CA LEU A 9 47.81 -42.54 4.91
C LEU A 9 48.46 -43.62 5.77
N ARG A 10 49.01 -43.25 6.94
CA ARG A 10 49.59 -44.23 7.89
C ARG A 10 48.56 -45.21 8.42
N LYS A 11 47.31 -44.77 8.58
CA LYS A 11 46.20 -45.65 8.97
C LYS A 11 45.86 -46.62 7.85
N ALA A 12 45.73 -46.13 6.62
CA ALA A 12 45.44 -46.96 5.45
C ALA A 12 46.49 -48.05 5.21
N MET A 13 47.78 -47.74 5.43
CA MET A 13 48.87 -48.72 5.36
C MET A 13 48.80 -49.79 6.45
N ARG A 14 48.36 -49.44 7.68
CA ARG A 14 48.25 -50.42 8.78
C ARG A 14 47.02 -51.31 8.64
N ASP A 15 45.91 -50.73 8.21
CA ASP A 15 44.61 -51.41 8.20
C ASP A 15 44.34 -52.12 6.86
N GLY A 16 45.22 -51.96 5.86
CA GLY A 16 45.18 -52.66 4.57
C GLY A 16 43.97 -52.30 3.70
N GLY A 17 43.63 -51.01 3.57
CA GLY A 17 42.38 -50.58 2.93
C GLY A 17 42.46 -49.30 2.11
N ASP A 18 41.38 -49.06 1.36
CA ASP A 18 41.20 -47.86 0.56
C ASP A 18 40.95 -46.63 1.44
N MET A 19 41.53 -45.51 1.04
CA MET A 19 41.39 -44.22 1.71
C MET A 19 41.01 -43.14 0.71
N GLN A 20 40.03 -42.31 1.07
CA GLN A 20 39.65 -41.13 0.31
C GLN A 20 39.75 -39.89 1.21
N VAL A 21 40.32 -38.80 0.71
CA VAL A 21 40.51 -37.56 1.48
C VAL A 21 40.54 -36.33 0.59
N ASP A 22 39.80 -35.29 0.99
CA ASP A 22 39.92 -33.94 0.46
C ASP A 22 41.04 -33.19 1.19
N PHE A 23 41.97 -32.56 0.46
CA PHE A 23 43.02 -31.73 1.05
C PHE A 23 43.42 -30.58 0.14
N ARG A 24 44.02 -29.54 0.72
CA ARG A 24 44.54 -28.40 -0.05
C ARG A 24 46.02 -28.57 -0.34
N ILE A 25 46.41 -28.20 -1.55
CA ILE A 25 47.81 -27.99 -1.93
C ILE A 25 48.05 -26.51 -2.23
N CYS A 26 49.26 -26.04 -1.92
CA CYS A 26 49.74 -24.73 -2.34
C CYS A 26 50.71 -24.94 -3.50
N ARG A 27 50.43 -24.33 -4.65
CA ARG A 27 51.31 -24.36 -5.82
C ARG A 27 52.46 -23.36 -5.66
N PRO A 28 53.55 -23.45 -6.44
CA PRO A 28 54.67 -22.51 -6.38
C PRO A 28 54.26 -21.03 -6.61
N ASP A 29 53.18 -20.80 -7.36
CA ASP A 29 52.56 -19.48 -7.58
C ASP A 29 51.73 -18.97 -6.38
N ARG A 30 51.77 -19.67 -5.24
CA ARG A 30 50.96 -19.44 -4.02
C ARG A 30 49.45 -19.65 -4.20
N SER A 31 48.99 -20.14 -5.35
CA SER A 31 47.58 -20.51 -5.53
C SER A 31 47.25 -21.76 -4.73
N THR A 32 46.08 -21.79 -4.12
CA THR A 32 45.56 -22.97 -3.41
C THR A 32 44.67 -23.77 -4.34
N ARG A 33 44.88 -25.10 -4.39
CA ARG A 33 44.00 -26.05 -5.07
C ARG A 33 43.43 -27.03 -4.07
N TYR A 34 42.17 -27.39 -4.26
CA TYR A 34 41.54 -28.48 -3.53
C TYR A 34 41.71 -29.76 -4.33
N ILE A 35 42.27 -30.77 -3.69
CA ILE A 35 42.54 -32.08 -4.28
C ILE A 35 41.70 -33.11 -3.53
N TYR A 36 41.01 -33.94 -4.30
CA TYR A 36 40.44 -35.19 -3.81
C TYR A 36 41.44 -36.30 -4.12
N GLY A 37 42.01 -36.87 -3.07
CA GLY A 37 42.93 -38.01 -3.17
C GLY A 37 42.22 -39.30 -2.82
N ALA A 38 42.36 -40.31 -3.67
CA ALA A 38 41.99 -41.69 -3.35
C ALA A 38 43.26 -42.55 -3.42
N VAL A 39 43.51 -43.37 -2.39
CA VAL A 39 44.72 -44.18 -2.26
C VAL A 39 44.33 -45.59 -1.82
N THR A 40 44.91 -46.59 -2.48
CA THR A 40 44.80 -48.01 -2.14
C THR A 40 46.19 -48.54 -1.78
N ALA A 41 46.25 -49.29 -0.67
CA ALA A 41 47.46 -50.02 -0.29
C ALA A 41 47.49 -51.38 -0.99
N ILE A 42 48.61 -51.69 -1.64
CA ILE A 42 48.87 -52.97 -2.28
C ILE A 42 49.92 -53.70 -1.42
N PRO A 43 49.54 -54.80 -0.76
CA PRO A 43 50.48 -55.60 0.01
C PRO A 43 51.58 -56.16 -0.90
N ALA A 44 52.81 -56.21 -0.42
CA ALA A 44 53.91 -56.81 -1.18
C ALA A 44 53.72 -58.34 -1.31
N ALA A 45 54.02 -58.89 -2.50
CA ALA A 45 53.89 -60.32 -2.77
C ALA A 45 55.06 -61.17 -2.22
N ASP A 46 56.23 -60.58 -1.97
CA ASP A 46 57.43 -61.21 -1.36
C ASP A 46 58.26 -60.13 -0.67
N ASP A 47 58.46 -60.22 0.66
CA ASP A 47 59.37 -59.50 1.59
C ASP A 47 59.74 -58.02 1.30
N GLY A 48 58.95 -57.34 0.47
CA GLY A 48 59.15 -55.98 0.00
C GLY A 48 58.24 -54.97 0.72
N PRO A 49 58.50 -53.67 0.56
CA PRO A 49 57.65 -52.64 1.16
C PRO A 49 56.27 -52.59 0.48
N ASP A 50 55.21 -52.43 1.28
CA ASP A 50 53.86 -52.15 0.78
C ASP A 50 53.85 -50.97 -0.18
N GLN A 51 53.13 -51.10 -1.29
CA GLN A 51 53.02 -50.05 -2.29
C GLN A 51 51.71 -49.27 -2.10
N LEU A 52 51.75 -47.96 -2.34
CA LEU A 52 50.56 -47.12 -2.37
C LEU A 52 50.32 -46.67 -3.81
N ILE A 53 49.15 -46.98 -4.35
CA ILE A 53 48.69 -46.39 -5.61
C ILE A 53 47.60 -45.40 -5.26
N GLY A 54 47.73 -44.18 -5.78
CA GLY A 54 46.76 -43.13 -5.54
C GLY A 54 46.52 -42.24 -6.74
N VAL A 55 45.30 -41.74 -6.82
CA VAL A 55 44.84 -40.76 -7.80
C VAL A 55 44.50 -39.46 -7.09
N ASN A 56 44.85 -38.34 -7.74
CA ASN A 56 44.59 -37.00 -7.23
C ASN A 56 43.78 -36.24 -8.27
N TRP A 57 42.55 -35.86 -7.94
CA TRP A 57 41.70 -35.05 -8.79
C TRP A 57 41.61 -33.62 -8.27
N ASP A 58 41.83 -32.63 -9.14
CA ASP A 58 41.62 -31.22 -8.81
C ASP A 58 40.12 -30.91 -8.75
N ILE A 59 39.62 -30.70 -7.54
CA ILE A 59 38.20 -30.38 -7.26
C ILE A 59 38.02 -28.89 -6.92
N THR A 60 39.00 -28.03 -7.23
CA THR A 60 38.96 -26.60 -6.90
C THR A 60 37.73 -25.91 -7.49
N GLN A 61 37.42 -26.18 -8.76
CA GLN A 61 36.24 -25.59 -9.42
C GLN A 61 34.94 -26.05 -8.76
N ARG A 62 34.83 -27.34 -8.40
CA ARG A 62 33.66 -27.89 -7.70
C ARG A 62 33.45 -27.22 -6.34
N LYS A 63 34.50 -27.11 -5.52
CA LYS A 63 34.45 -26.45 -4.20
C LYS A 63 34.12 -24.96 -4.33
N ALA A 64 34.69 -24.26 -5.31
CA ALA A 64 34.40 -22.86 -5.55
C ALA A 64 32.94 -22.62 -5.98
N ALA A 65 32.40 -23.47 -6.86
CA ALA A 65 30.99 -23.40 -7.28
C ALA A 65 30.04 -23.69 -6.10
N GLU A 66 30.34 -24.69 -5.26
CA GLU A 66 29.56 -25.00 -4.06
C GLU A 66 29.55 -23.82 -3.08
N GLU A 67 30.70 -23.18 -2.85
CA GLU A 67 30.80 -22.01 -1.98
C GLU A 67 30.04 -20.80 -2.55
N GLN A 68 30.15 -20.56 -3.86
CA GLN A 68 29.38 -19.51 -4.53
C GLN A 68 27.87 -19.74 -4.42
N PHE A 69 27.41 -20.98 -4.63
CA PHE A 69 26.01 -21.36 -4.48
C PHE A 69 25.51 -21.11 -3.06
N ARG A 70 26.25 -21.54 -2.04
CA ARG A 70 25.90 -21.28 -0.63
C ARG A 70 25.84 -19.78 -0.32
N LYS A 71 26.76 -18.97 -0.86
CA LYS A 71 26.73 -17.51 -0.69
C LYS A 71 25.47 -16.88 -1.28
N VAL A 72 25.06 -17.31 -2.48
CA VAL A 72 23.81 -16.84 -3.10
C VAL A 72 22.61 -17.20 -2.25
N LEU A 73 22.45 -18.49 -1.89
CA LEU A 73 21.32 -18.93 -1.06
C LEU A 73 21.23 -18.21 0.28
N ASN A 74 22.38 -17.95 0.91
CA ASN A 74 22.44 -17.29 2.22
C ASN A 74 22.15 -15.79 2.16
N ALA A 75 22.33 -15.16 1.00
CA ALA A 75 22.04 -13.74 0.79
C ALA A 75 20.59 -13.48 0.37
N LEU A 76 19.83 -14.52 -0.01
CA LEU A 76 18.43 -14.37 -0.42
C LEU A 76 17.55 -13.93 0.77
N PRO A 77 16.79 -12.83 0.66
CA PRO A 77 15.87 -12.36 1.70
C PRO A 77 14.53 -13.12 1.65
N VAL A 78 14.55 -14.39 1.25
CA VAL A 78 13.38 -15.27 1.18
C VAL A 78 13.74 -16.62 1.78
N ALA A 79 12.77 -17.27 2.43
CA ALA A 79 12.98 -18.59 2.98
C ALA A 79 13.08 -19.61 1.84
N VAL A 80 14.22 -20.30 1.77
CA VAL A 80 14.48 -21.33 0.76
C VAL A 80 14.76 -22.66 1.45
N VAL A 81 14.04 -23.69 1.04
CA VAL A 81 14.24 -25.07 1.49
C VAL A 81 14.37 -25.99 0.28
N ILE A 82 15.20 -27.02 0.38
CA ILE A 82 15.23 -28.14 -0.56
C ILE A 82 14.83 -29.39 0.22
N SER A 83 13.81 -30.09 -0.24
CA SER A 83 13.40 -31.38 0.31
C SER A 83 13.66 -32.51 -0.68
N ASP A 84 13.75 -33.74 -0.19
CA ASP A 84 13.63 -34.93 -1.04
C ASP A 84 12.18 -35.12 -1.54
N ALA A 85 11.96 -36.18 -2.31
CA ALA A 85 10.65 -36.55 -2.87
C ALA A 85 9.60 -36.89 -1.79
N ASP A 86 10.04 -37.36 -0.63
CA ASP A 86 9.15 -37.69 0.50
C ASP A 86 8.78 -36.44 1.31
N GLY A 87 9.56 -35.35 1.19
CA GLY A 87 9.30 -34.08 1.85
C GLY A 87 10.19 -33.82 3.07
N LYS A 88 11.26 -34.59 3.26
CA LYS A 88 12.28 -34.34 4.28
C LYS A 88 13.24 -33.25 3.80
N ILE A 89 13.45 -32.24 4.62
CA ILE A 89 14.24 -31.06 4.28
C ILE A 89 15.74 -31.42 4.34
N LEU A 90 16.40 -31.37 3.18
CA LEU A 90 17.83 -31.62 3.01
C LEU A 90 18.66 -30.35 3.26
N LEU A 91 18.13 -29.19 2.87
CA LEU A 91 18.78 -27.90 2.99
C LEU A 91 17.77 -26.83 3.37
N ALA A 92 18.15 -25.93 4.26
CA ALA A 92 17.41 -24.70 4.56
C ALA A 92 18.41 -23.54 4.60
N ASN A 93 18.08 -22.42 3.95
CA ASN A 93 18.90 -21.22 4.04
C ASN A 93 18.70 -20.51 5.40
N PRO A 94 19.57 -19.55 5.77
CA PRO A 94 19.45 -18.80 7.02
C PRO A 94 18.11 -18.08 7.20
N GLN A 95 17.50 -17.61 6.10
CA GLN A 95 16.19 -16.94 6.17
C GLN A 95 15.09 -17.94 6.57
N ALA A 96 15.07 -19.14 5.98
CA ALA A 96 14.16 -20.21 6.38
C ALA A 96 14.40 -20.62 7.83
N GLN A 97 15.67 -20.72 8.25
CA GLN A 97 16.00 -21.00 9.65
C GLN A 97 15.46 -19.92 10.60
N LYS A 98 15.59 -18.65 10.23
CA LYS A 98 15.13 -17.51 11.04
C LYS A 98 13.60 -17.43 11.13
N GLU A 99 12.90 -17.55 10.01
CA GLU A 99 11.44 -17.34 9.93
C GLU A 99 10.65 -18.58 10.36
N ILE A 100 11.11 -19.77 9.96
CA ILE A 100 10.39 -21.03 10.17
C ILE A 100 10.96 -21.76 11.40
N GLY A 101 12.29 -21.91 11.47
CA GLY A 101 12.96 -22.73 12.48
C GLY A 101 13.16 -22.06 13.83
N GLY A 102 13.34 -20.74 13.87
CA GLY A 102 13.81 -20.05 15.07
C GLY A 102 15.08 -20.72 15.61
N ASP A 103 14.98 -21.24 16.84
CA ASP A 103 16.07 -21.95 17.53
C ASP A 103 16.14 -23.45 17.20
N THR A 104 15.13 -23.99 16.51
CA THR A 104 15.07 -25.40 16.11
C THR A 104 15.51 -25.55 14.65
N PRO A 105 16.44 -26.48 14.33
CA PRO A 105 16.88 -26.69 12.96
C PRO A 105 15.72 -27.00 12.00
N VAL A 106 15.64 -26.31 10.86
CA VAL A 106 14.65 -26.64 9.81
C VAL A 106 15.09 -27.86 9.01
N ALA A 107 16.37 -27.94 8.66
CA ALA A 107 16.93 -29.09 7.96
C ALA A 107 16.83 -30.36 8.82
N GLY A 108 16.50 -31.48 8.19
CA GLY A 108 16.26 -32.78 8.83
C GLY A 108 14.81 -33.04 9.22
N ASN A 109 14.00 -31.99 9.41
CA ASN A 109 12.56 -32.13 9.63
C ASN A 109 11.82 -32.40 8.32
N HIS A 110 10.59 -32.89 8.46
CA HIS A 110 9.69 -33.08 7.33
C HIS A 110 8.84 -31.81 7.11
N THR A 111 8.49 -31.49 5.87
CA THR A 111 7.84 -30.22 5.50
C THR A 111 6.42 -30.06 6.06
N ASP A 112 5.74 -31.17 6.41
CA ASP A 112 4.38 -31.17 6.94
C ASP A 112 4.21 -30.43 8.26
N VAL A 113 5.21 -30.48 9.15
CA VAL A 113 5.16 -29.86 10.48
C VAL A 113 5.06 -28.33 10.42
N PHE A 114 5.39 -27.75 9.26
CA PHE A 114 5.37 -26.30 9.04
C PHE A 114 4.10 -25.81 8.36
N TYR A 115 3.18 -26.69 7.94
CA TYR A 115 1.87 -26.23 7.45
C TYR A 115 0.98 -25.83 8.62
N ALA A 116 0.29 -24.69 8.51
CA ALA A 116 -0.65 -24.27 9.55
C ALA A 116 -1.85 -25.23 9.69
N LYS A 117 -2.29 -25.79 8.56
CA LYS A 117 -3.43 -26.72 8.45
C LYS A 117 -3.11 -27.85 7.46
N GLU A 118 -3.54 -29.07 7.79
CA GLU A 118 -3.35 -30.27 6.95
C GLU A 118 -3.97 -30.13 5.55
N LYS A 119 -5.18 -29.57 5.46
CA LYS A 119 -5.86 -29.31 4.19
C LYS A 119 -5.03 -28.48 3.19
N GLN A 120 -4.22 -27.56 3.69
CA GLN A 120 -3.38 -26.72 2.82
C GLN A 120 -2.23 -27.53 2.23
N ARG A 121 -1.66 -28.45 3.00
CA ARG A 121 -0.65 -29.38 2.48
C ARG A 121 -1.24 -30.25 1.38
N GLU A 122 -2.43 -30.80 1.58
CA GLU A 122 -3.12 -31.63 0.57
C GLU A 122 -3.33 -30.86 -0.73
N GLU A 123 -3.75 -29.60 -0.65
CA GLU A 123 -3.93 -28.72 -1.81
C GLU A 123 -2.61 -28.46 -2.55
N ILE A 124 -1.54 -28.13 -1.84
CA ILE A 124 -0.20 -27.92 -2.43
C ILE A 124 0.30 -29.20 -3.12
N LEU A 125 0.16 -30.36 -2.49
CA LEU A 125 0.54 -31.64 -3.08
C LEU A 125 -0.28 -31.97 -4.33
N ALA A 126 -1.60 -31.71 -4.30
CA ALA A 126 -2.47 -31.92 -5.45
C ALA A 126 -2.08 -31.00 -6.63
N ILE A 127 -1.73 -29.74 -6.37
CA ILE A 127 -1.23 -28.82 -7.39
C ILE A 127 0.10 -29.32 -7.96
N LEU A 128 1.03 -29.73 -7.10
CA LEU A 128 2.34 -30.25 -7.50
C LEU A 128 2.20 -31.51 -8.37
N GLN A 129 1.32 -32.45 -8.01
CA GLN A 129 1.03 -33.65 -8.79
C GLN A 129 0.37 -33.35 -10.14
N ARG A 130 -0.58 -32.41 -10.16
CA ARG A 130 -1.35 -32.09 -11.38
C ARG A 130 -0.56 -31.22 -12.37
N GLN A 131 0.22 -30.27 -11.87
CA GLN A 131 0.86 -29.22 -12.67
C GLN A 131 2.38 -29.38 -12.75
N GLY A 132 2.97 -30.28 -11.97
CA GLY A 132 4.42 -30.46 -11.86
C GLY A 132 5.14 -29.34 -11.11
N LYS A 133 4.44 -28.29 -10.67
CA LYS A 133 4.98 -27.17 -9.88
C LYS A 133 3.87 -26.42 -9.17
N VAL A 134 4.24 -25.69 -8.13
CA VAL A 134 3.41 -24.69 -7.46
C VAL A 134 4.08 -23.33 -7.64
N VAL A 135 3.32 -22.33 -8.06
CA VAL A 135 3.84 -20.98 -8.29
C VAL A 135 2.97 -19.98 -7.55
N MET A 136 3.61 -19.20 -6.69
CA MET A 136 3.01 -18.05 -6.00
C MET A 136 1.66 -18.36 -5.33
N HIS A 137 1.57 -19.50 -4.62
CA HIS A 137 0.35 -19.91 -3.94
C HIS A 137 0.35 -19.43 -2.49
N GLU A 138 -0.71 -18.76 -2.05
CA GLU A 138 -0.81 -18.29 -0.68
C GLU A 138 -1.06 -19.45 0.28
N VAL A 139 -0.19 -19.62 1.26
CA VAL A 139 -0.32 -20.63 2.29
C VAL A 139 0.21 -20.10 3.61
N PRO A 140 -0.61 -20.05 4.68
CA PRO A 140 -0.11 -19.79 6.00
C PRO A 140 0.70 -21.00 6.48
N TYR A 141 1.87 -20.74 7.01
CA TYR A 141 2.74 -21.72 7.61
C TYR A 141 2.89 -21.42 9.10
N ARG A 142 3.38 -22.41 9.84
CA ARG A 142 3.58 -22.36 11.27
C ARG A 142 5.07 -22.38 11.55
N SER A 143 5.56 -21.41 12.33
CA SER A 143 6.93 -21.45 12.82
C SER A 143 7.08 -22.53 13.90
N SER A 144 8.31 -22.92 14.21
CA SER A 144 8.62 -23.83 15.33
C SER A 144 8.12 -23.32 16.68
N ARG A 145 7.91 -22.00 16.81
CA ARG A 145 7.35 -21.33 18.01
C ARG A 145 5.81 -21.33 18.03
N GLY A 146 5.17 -21.88 16.99
CA GLY A 146 3.71 -21.97 16.87
C GLY A 146 3.04 -20.73 16.26
N GLU A 147 3.81 -19.71 15.91
CA GLU A 147 3.30 -18.49 15.27
C GLU A 147 2.80 -18.81 13.85
N ILE A 148 1.68 -18.20 13.47
CA ILE A 148 1.17 -18.31 12.10
C ILE A 148 1.78 -17.20 11.27
N ILE A 149 2.42 -17.59 10.17
CA ILE A 149 3.06 -16.70 9.23
C ILE A 149 2.33 -16.84 7.90
N GLU A 150 1.85 -15.72 7.36
CA GLU A 150 1.21 -15.66 6.06
C GLU A 150 2.31 -15.75 4.98
N GLY A 151 2.27 -16.78 4.14
CA GLY A 151 3.29 -17.06 3.15
C GLY A 151 2.77 -17.12 1.74
N ILE A 152 3.65 -16.83 0.78
CA ILE A 152 3.49 -17.21 -0.63
C ILE A 152 4.51 -18.29 -0.94
N LEU A 153 4.05 -19.50 -1.25
CA LEU A 153 4.87 -20.66 -1.58
C LEU A 153 4.98 -20.84 -3.10
N SER A 154 6.22 -21.04 -3.56
CA SER A 154 6.51 -21.64 -4.86
C SER A 154 7.30 -22.93 -4.63
N ALA A 155 6.88 -24.02 -5.24
CA ALA A 155 7.52 -25.34 -5.13
C ALA A 155 7.84 -25.88 -6.53
N LEU A 156 9.10 -26.19 -6.79
CA LEU A 156 9.60 -26.60 -8.09
C LEU A 156 10.41 -27.89 -7.97
N PRO A 157 10.16 -28.93 -8.79
CA PRO A 157 11.02 -30.10 -8.83
C PRO A 157 12.39 -29.72 -9.39
N ILE A 158 13.44 -30.20 -8.75
CA ILE A 158 14.85 -30.00 -9.13
C ILE A 158 15.62 -31.31 -8.98
N THR A 159 16.86 -31.34 -9.46
CA THR A 159 17.83 -32.38 -9.11
C THR A 159 18.80 -31.81 -8.09
N TYR A 160 18.99 -32.52 -6.97
CA TYR A 160 19.94 -32.13 -5.93
C TYR A 160 20.74 -33.35 -5.49
N ASN A 161 22.08 -33.27 -5.57
CA ASN A 161 22.99 -34.41 -5.38
C ASN A 161 22.63 -35.63 -6.25
N ASP A 162 22.31 -35.39 -7.53
CA ASP A 162 21.91 -36.40 -8.51
C ASP A 162 20.60 -37.16 -8.19
N GLU A 163 19.85 -36.71 -7.18
CA GLU A 163 18.55 -37.28 -6.78
C GLU A 163 17.38 -36.31 -7.04
N PRO A 164 16.15 -36.81 -7.28
CA PRO A 164 14.96 -35.97 -7.35
C PRO A 164 14.68 -35.25 -6.03
N ALA A 165 14.49 -33.93 -6.12
CA ALA A 165 14.24 -33.06 -4.97
C ALA A 165 13.21 -31.97 -5.33
N VAL A 166 12.72 -31.26 -4.31
CA VAL A 166 11.80 -30.13 -4.47
C VAL A 166 12.40 -28.89 -3.84
N LEU A 167 12.52 -27.83 -4.63
CA LEU A 167 12.87 -26.48 -4.17
C LEU A 167 11.61 -25.76 -3.72
N GLY A 168 11.49 -25.51 -2.42
CA GLY A 168 10.46 -24.66 -1.83
C GLY A 168 11.01 -23.24 -1.57
N VAL A 169 10.33 -22.24 -2.10
CA VAL A 169 10.60 -20.82 -1.81
C VAL A 169 9.35 -20.23 -1.17
N VAL A 170 9.53 -19.65 0.02
CA VAL A 170 8.44 -19.02 0.77
C VAL A 170 8.77 -17.55 0.98
N VAL A 171 7.83 -16.70 0.60
CA VAL A 171 7.89 -15.26 0.85
C VAL A 171 6.92 -14.94 1.99
N ASN A 172 7.44 -14.41 3.10
CA ASN A 172 6.62 -13.93 4.21
C ASN A 172 5.89 -12.63 3.82
N ILE A 173 4.57 -12.65 3.91
CA ILE A 173 3.70 -11.50 3.61
C ILE A 173 2.88 -11.05 4.83
N THR A 174 3.23 -11.52 6.03
CA THR A 174 2.47 -11.24 7.27
C THR A 174 2.41 -9.75 7.58
N GLU A 175 3.56 -9.08 7.58
CA GLU A 175 3.65 -7.65 7.90
C GLU A 175 2.88 -6.82 6.87
N ARG A 176 3.06 -7.14 5.57
CA ARG A 176 2.32 -6.51 4.48
C ARG A 176 0.82 -6.67 4.64
N ARG A 177 0.32 -7.89 4.94
CA ARG A 177 -1.11 -8.13 5.18
C ARG A 177 -1.64 -7.37 6.40
N ASN A 178 -0.85 -7.26 7.46
CA ASN A 178 -1.24 -6.49 8.63
C ASN A 178 -1.36 -5.00 8.30
N MET A 179 -0.40 -4.43 7.57
CA MET A 179 -0.48 -3.06 7.08
C MET A 179 -1.69 -2.84 6.17
N GLU A 180 -1.97 -3.76 5.24
CA GLU A 180 -3.14 -3.69 4.36
C GLU A 180 -4.47 -3.71 5.16
N ARG A 181 -4.57 -4.55 6.20
CA ARG A 181 -5.74 -4.61 7.09
C ARG A 181 -5.89 -3.35 7.94
N GLU A 182 -4.79 -2.81 8.47
CA GLU A 182 -4.81 -1.56 9.24
C GLU A 182 -5.21 -0.37 8.38
N LEU A 183 -4.67 -0.28 7.17
CA LEU A 183 -5.03 0.76 6.21
C LEU A 183 -6.51 0.68 5.83
N ALA A 184 -7.02 -0.53 5.57
CA ALA A 184 -8.44 -0.73 5.26
C ALA A 184 -9.34 -0.26 6.41
N ARG A 185 -9.01 -0.61 7.66
CA ARG A 185 -9.74 -0.16 8.85
C ARG A 185 -9.67 1.35 9.05
N ALA A 186 -8.50 1.95 8.89
CA ALA A 186 -8.33 3.41 9.02
C ALA A 186 -9.15 4.15 7.95
N LYS A 187 -9.17 3.63 6.71
CA LYS A 187 -9.99 4.17 5.63
C LYS A 187 -11.48 4.09 5.96
N GLU A 188 -11.97 2.94 6.42
CA GLU A 188 -13.37 2.74 6.81
C GLU A 188 -13.79 3.71 7.92
N GLN A 189 -12.96 3.88 8.95
CA GLN A 189 -13.22 4.84 10.03
C GLN A 189 -13.26 6.30 9.52
N ALA A 190 -12.35 6.67 8.61
CA ALA A 190 -12.34 8.01 8.02
C ALA A 190 -13.59 8.27 7.17
N GLU A 191 -14.02 7.28 6.39
CA GLU A 191 -15.24 7.35 5.57
C GLU A 191 -16.50 7.46 6.44
N GLU A 192 -16.60 6.68 7.51
CA GLU A 192 -17.71 6.75 8.47
C GLU A 192 -17.75 8.12 9.16
N ALA A 193 -16.61 8.62 9.63
CA ALA A 193 -16.51 9.94 10.27
C ALA A 193 -16.94 11.07 9.32
N SER A 194 -16.51 11.00 8.05
CA SER A 194 -16.90 11.95 7.01
C SER A 194 -18.41 11.92 6.76
N ARG A 195 -19.00 10.73 6.65
CA ARG A 195 -20.44 10.56 6.49
C ARG A 195 -21.24 11.09 7.68
N PHE A 196 -20.80 10.80 8.90
CA PHE A 196 -21.44 11.30 10.12
C PHE A 196 -21.37 12.84 10.19
N LYS A 197 -20.21 13.43 9.89
CA LYS A 197 -20.04 14.90 9.79
C LYS A 197 -21.03 15.51 8.79
N GLY A 198 -21.16 14.89 7.61
CA GLY A 198 -22.11 15.33 6.58
C GLY A 198 -23.57 15.30 7.05
N GLN A 199 -23.99 14.17 7.63
CA GLN A 199 -25.35 13.99 8.14
C GLN A 199 -25.65 14.95 9.30
N PHE A 200 -24.69 15.13 10.20
CA PHE A 200 -24.81 16.06 11.32
C PHE A 200 -25.03 17.49 10.84
N LEU A 201 -24.20 17.97 9.90
CA LEU A 201 -24.35 19.32 9.35
C LEU A 201 -25.68 19.49 8.61
N ALA A 202 -26.10 18.51 7.82
CA ALA A 202 -27.40 18.53 7.13
C ALA A 202 -28.57 18.67 8.11
N ASN A 203 -28.58 17.86 9.17
CA ASN A 203 -29.63 17.91 10.19
C ASN A 203 -29.62 19.25 10.95
N MET A 204 -28.44 19.70 11.38
CA MET A 204 -28.28 20.98 12.09
C MET A 204 -28.76 22.17 11.25
N SER A 205 -28.51 22.16 9.94
CA SER A 205 -29.00 23.23 9.07
C SER A 205 -30.52 23.28 9.04
N HIS A 206 -31.20 22.14 8.92
CA HIS A 206 -32.67 22.11 8.98
C HIS A 206 -33.22 22.60 10.33
N GLU A 207 -32.57 22.21 11.43
CA GLU A 207 -32.96 22.62 12.79
C GLU A 207 -32.71 24.11 13.05
N ILE A 208 -31.71 24.73 12.42
CA ILE A 208 -31.48 26.18 12.53
C ILE A 208 -32.36 26.96 11.54
N ARG A 209 -32.55 26.46 10.32
CA ARG A 209 -33.34 27.13 9.28
C ARG A 209 -34.79 27.36 9.71
N THR A 210 -35.38 26.40 10.41
CA THR A 210 -36.78 26.48 10.86
C THR A 210 -37.06 27.68 11.79
N PRO A 211 -36.37 27.84 12.94
CA PRO A 211 -36.55 29.02 13.80
C PRO A 211 -36.11 30.32 13.11
N MET A 212 -35.09 30.28 12.26
CA MET A 212 -34.64 31.47 11.53
C MET A 212 -35.69 31.97 10.54
N ASN A 213 -36.29 31.08 9.76
CA ASN A 213 -37.38 31.43 8.83
C ASN A 213 -38.60 31.99 9.59
N ALA A 214 -38.90 31.47 10.79
CA ALA A 214 -39.93 32.04 11.64
C ALA A 214 -39.60 33.47 12.10
N ILE A 215 -38.36 33.73 12.53
CA ILE A 215 -37.87 35.07 12.92
C ILE A 215 -37.96 36.04 11.73
N VAL A 216 -37.52 35.62 10.54
CA VAL A 216 -37.60 36.43 9.31
C VAL A 216 -39.06 36.72 8.95
N GLY A 217 -39.93 35.70 8.99
CA GLY A 217 -41.36 35.83 8.68
C GLY A 217 -42.09 36.76 9.66
N LEU A 218 -41.89 36.58 10.96
CA LEU A 218 -42.44 37.46 11.99
C LEU A 218 -41.91 38.89 11.85
N GLY A 219 -40.63 39.06 11.53
CA GLY A 219 -40.05 40.36 11.24
C GLY A 219 -40.72 41.03 10.04
N HIS A 220 -41.02 40.28 8.98
CA HIS A 220 -41.72 40.81 7.82
C HIS A 220 -43.16 41.23 8.16
N LEU A 221 -43.88 40.45 8.98
CA LEU A 221 -45.21 40.84 9.48
C LEU A 221 -45.15 42.11 10.35
N LEU A 222 -44.18 42.20 11.26
CA LEU A 222 -43.95 43.38 12.11
C LEU A 222 -43.66 44.63 11.28
N SER A 223 -42.89 44.49 10.19
CA SER A 223 -42.55 45.62 9.29
C SER A 223 -43.78 46.24 8.61
N ARG A 224 -44.91 45.53 8.57
CA ARG A 224 -46.19 46.02 8.03
C ARG A 224 -47.08 46.71 9.07
N THR A 225 -46.61 46.83 10.31
CA THR A 225 -47.33 47.52 11.40
C THR A 225 -46.74 48.93 11.63
N SER A 226 -47.44 49.77 12.40
CA SER A 226 -46.93 51.09 12.76
C SER A 226 -45.76 50.98 13.74
N LEU A 227 -44.54 51.20 13.26
CA LEU A 227 -43.31 51.18 14.04
C LEU A 227 -42.76 52.59 14.21
N THR A 228 -42.15 52.86 15.36
CA THR A 228 -41.31 54.06 15.54
C THR A 228 -40.02 53.93 14.71
N PRO A 229 -39.37 55.04 14.32
CA PRO A 229 -38.12 54.99 13.55
C PRO A 229 -37.03 54.11 14.19
N ARG A 230 -36.94 54.13 15.53
CA ARG A 230 -35.98 53.30 16.28
C ARG A 230 -36.31 51.80 16.23
N GLN A 231 -37.60 51.44 16.28
CA GLN A 231 -38.04 50.04 16.14
C GLN A 231 -37.80 49.52 14.72
N GLN A 232 -37.99 50.38 13.71
CA GLN A 232 -37.73 50.03 12.32
C GLN A 232 -36.23 49.78 12.06
N ASP A 233 -35.33 50.60 12.61
CA ASP A 233 -33.88 50.35 12.58
C ASP A 233 -33.50 49.01 13.25
N TYR A 234 -34.04 48.74 14.44
CA TYR A 234 -33.78 47.48 15.14
C TYR A 234 -34.29 46.26 14.36
N LEU A 235 -35.49 46.36 13.79
CA LEU A 235 -36.07 45.30 12.97
C LEU A 235 -35.22 45.02 11.73
N GLY A 236 -34.75 46.06 11.05
CA GLY A 236 -33.84 45.93 9.91
C GLY A 236 -32.55 45.22 10.29
N LYS A 237 -31.93 45.59 11.43
CA LYS A 237 -30.72 44.92 11.94
C LYS A 237 -30.94 43.44 12.26
N ILE A 238 -32.09 43.08 12.87
CA ILE A 238 -32.46 41.69 13.14
C ILE A 238 -32.59 40.91 11.82
N GLN A 239 -33.31 41.45 10.83
CA GLN A 239 -33.53 40.79 9.54
C GLN A 239 -32.22 40.58 8.76
N ILE A 240 -31.32 41.57 8.76
CA ILE A 240 -29.99 41.45 8.13
C ILE A 240 -29.18 40.35 8.82
N SER A 241 -29.16 40.34 10.15
CA SER A 241 -28.41 39.35 10.93
C SER A 241 -28.96 37.94 10.70
N ALA A 242 -30.28 37.80 10.59
CA ALA A 242 -30.94 36.55 10.31
C ALA A 242 -30.60 35.97 8.93
N HIS A 243 -30.62 36.80 7.89
CA HIS A 243 -30.22 36.39 6.53
C HIS A 243 -28.73 36.05 6.46
N SER A 244 -27.88 36.81 7.15
CA SER A 244 -26.44 36.51 7.23
C SER A 244 -26.18 35.14 7.84
N LEU A 245 -26.88 34.79 8.93
CA LEU A 245 -26.75 33.48 9.55
C LEU A 245 -27.22 32.34 8.64
N LEU A 246 -28.35 32.51 7.96
CA LEU A 246 -28.83 31.52 6.98
C LEU A 246 -27.82 31.29 5.85
N THR A 247 -27.22 32.37 5.34
CA THR A 247 -26.18 32.30 4.29
C THR A 247 -24.96 31.50 4.78
N ILE A 248 -24.45 31.79 5.99
CA ILE A 248 -23.31 31.07 6.57
C ILE A 248 -23.61 29.57 6.71
N ILE A 249 -24.83 29.23 7.12
CA ILE A 249 -25.25 27.83 7.28
C ILE A 249 -25.31 27.11 5.94
N ASP A 250 -25.87 27.77 4.91
CA ASP A 250 -25.94 27.22 3.56
C ASP A 250 -24.53 27.03 2.97
N ASP A 251 -23.61 27.97 3.19
CA ASP A 251 -22.21 27.85 2.76
C ASP A 251 -21.48 26.68 3.46
N ILE A 252 -21.71 26.47 4.77
CA ILE A 252 -21.14 25.33 5.51
C ILE A 252 -21.69 24.00 4.99
N LEU A 253 -22.98 23.94 4.66
CA LEU A 253 -23.59 22.76 4.06
C LEU A 253 -23.00 22.45 2.69
N ASP A 254 -22.83 23.47 1.85
CA ASP A 254 -22.29 23.30 0.52
C ASP A 254 -20.84 22.82 0.57
N PHE A 255 -20.03 23.37 1.48
CA PHE A 255 -18.68 22.88 1.74
C PHE A 255 -18.67 21.40 2.14
N SER A 256 -19.58 20.99 3.04
CA SER A 256 -19.73 19.59 3.47
C SER A 256 -20.10 18.66 2.31
N LYS A 257 -21.00 19.10 1.42
CA LYS A 257 -21.38 18.33 0.21
C LYS A 257 -20.22 18.20 -0.78
N ILE A 258 -19.36 19.22 -0.89
CA ILE A 258 -18.17 19.19 -1.75
C ILE A 258 -17.15 18.20 -1.19
N GLU A 259 -16.82 18.25 0.11
CA GLU A 259 -15.91 17.30 0.75
C GLU A 259 -16.37 15.84 0.58
N ALA A 260 -17.68 15.60 0.61
CA ALA A 260 -18.27 14.28 0.42
C ALA A 260 -18.44 13.86 -1.06
N GLY A 261 -18.08 14.71 -2.03
CA GLY A 261 -18.30 14.45 -3.46
C GLY A 261 -19.78 14.36 -3.86
N GLN A 262 -20.68 14.90 -3.05
CA GLN A 262 -22.13 14.85 -3.23
C GLN A 262 -22.72 16.10 -3.88
N LEU A 263 -21.92 17.16 -4.05
CA LEU A 263 -22.35 18.35 -4.77
C LEU A 263 -22.66 17.99 -6.23
N ARG A 264 -23.92 18.16 -6.63
CA ARG A 264 -24.35 18.04 -8.02
C ARG A 264 -24.63 19.43 -8.54
N ILE A 265 -24.03 19.77 -9.68
CA ILE A 265 -24.34 20.99 -10.42
C ILE A 265 -25.58 20.69 -11.26
N GLU A 266 -26.61 21.51 -11.13
CA GLU A 266 -27.79 21.38 -11.97
C GLU A 266 -27.46 21.67 -13.44
N GLN A 267 -28.21 21.06 -14.35
CA GLN A 267 -28.03 21.19 -15.79
C GLN A 267 -29.40 21.54 -16.39
N ILE A 268 -29.76 22.81 -16.27
CA ILE A 268 -31.02 23.35 -16.76
C ILE A 268 -30.76 24.52 -17.70
N ASP A 269 -31.69 24.74 -18.63
CA ASP A 269 -31.67 25.95 -19.45
C ASP A 269 -32.18 27.12 -18.62
N PHE A 270 -31.42 28.20 -18.56
CA PHE A 270 -31.78 29.41 -17.82
C PHE A 270 -31.42 30.67 -18.61
N ASP A 271 -32.06 31.79 -18.24
CA ASP A 271 -31.76 33.10 -18.80
C ASP A 271 -30.69 33.81 -17.97
N ILE A 272 -29.59 34.22 -18.60
CA ILE A 272 -28.50 34.93 -17.91
C ILE A 272 -28.97 36.31 -17.44
N ASP A 273 -29.91 36.95 -18.15
CA ASP A 273 -30.40 38.27 -17.80
C ASP A 273 -31.13 38.24 -16.45
N GLU A 274 -31.88 37.16 -16.15
CA GLU A 274 -32.52 36.97 -14.84
C GLU A 274 -31.50 36.85 -13.70
N VAL A 275 -30.36 36.20 -13.95
CA VAL A 275 -29.27 36.09 -12.97
C VAL A 275 -28.65 37.47 -12.74
N LEU A 276 -28.39 38.22 -13.81
CA LEU A 276 -27.76 39.54 -13.72
C LEU A 276 -28.70 40.58 -13.08
N ASP A 277 -30.01 40.56 -13.35
CA ASP A 277 -30.98 41.44 -12.71
C ASP A 277 -31.01 41.30 -11.18
N ASN A 278 -30.92 40.06 -10.69
CA ASN A 278 -30.81 39.79 -9.26
C ASN A 278 -29.55 40.40 -8.65
N ILE A 279 -28.42 40.28 -9.35
CA ILE A 279 -27.14 40.88 -8.92
C ILE A 279 -27.20 42.41 -8.96
N THR A 280 -27.80 43.00 -9.99
CA THR A 280 -27.98 44.45 -10.15
C THR A 280 -28.76 45.03 -8.99
N THR A 281 -29.87 44.39 -8.62
CA THR A 281 -30.74 44.83 -7.52
C THR A 281 -29.97 44.84 -6.19
N LEU A 282 -29.18 43.80 -5.95
CA LEU A 282 -28.37 43.66 -4.74
C LEU A 282 -27.22 44.68 -4.69
N ALA A 283 -26.53 44.89 -5.82
CA ALA A 283 -25.46 45.86 -5.95
C ALA A 283 -25.99 47.30 -5.78
N GLY A 284 -27.09 47.65 -6.45
CA GLY A 284 -27.70 48.97 -6.40
C GLY A 284 -28.08 49.40 -4.99
N THR A 285 -28.63 48.47 -4.19
CA THR A 285 -28.96 48.75 -2.78
C THR A 285 -27.72 49.08 -1.94
N ARG A 286 -26.57 48.44 -2.21
CA ARG A 286 -25.32 48.66 -1.46
C ARG A 286 -24.50 49.85 -1.95
N LEU A 287 -24.69 50.24 -3.21
CA LEU A 287 -23.97 51.31 -3.88
C LEU A 287 -24.75 52.63 -3.95
N ALA A 288 -26.04 52.65 -3.55
CA ALA A 288 -26.93 53.82 -3.68
C ALA A 288 -26.34 55.13 -3.15
N GLU A 289 -25.52 55.08 -2.10
CA GLU A 289 -24.89 56.25 -1.48
C GLU A 289 -23.39 56.40 -1.81
N LYS A 290 -22.84 55.54 -2.67
CA LYS A 290 -21.42 55.55 -3.04
C LYS A 290 -21.24 56.14 -4.45
N PRO A 291 -20.17 56.93 -4.67
CA PRO A 291 -19.80 57.41 -6.01
C PRO A 291 -19.08 56.28 -6.79
N VAL A 292 -19.76 55.15 -6.97
CA VAL A 292 -19.22 53.95 -7.63
C VAL A 292 -20.17 53.56 -8.76
N GLU A 293 -19.64 53.51 -9.97
CA GLU A 293 -20.38 53.04 -11.15
C GLU A 293 -20.40 51.51 -11.20
N PHE A 294 -21.53 50.91 -11.55
CA PHE A 294 -21.67 49.46 -11.68
C PHE A 294 -22.09 49.13 -13.11
N ILE A 295 -21.23 48.41 -13.83
CA ILE A 295 -21.35 48.18 -15.28
C ILE A 295 -21.31 46.69 -15.58
N TYR A 296 -22.24 46.23 -16.42
CA TYR A 296 -22.12 44.94 -17.08
C TYR A 296 -21.47 45.11 -18.44
N ASP A 297 -20.49 44.25 -18.72
CA ASP A 297 -19.79 44.21 -19.99
C ASP A 297 -19.96 42.80 -20.56
N ILE A 298 -20.96 42.63 -21.42
CA ILE A 298 -21.36 41.34 -21.98
C ILE A 298 -20.97 41.30 -23.45
N ASP A 299 -20.20 40.29 -23.83
CA ASP A 299 -19.84 40.02 -25.22
C ASP A 299 -21.10 39.71 -26.05
N PRO A 300 -21.33 40.38 -27.21
CA PRO A 300 -22.49 40.14 -28.06
C PRO A 300 -22.66 38.70 -28.53
N ASP A 301 -21.58 37.91 -28.56
CA ASP A 301 -21.62 36.51 -29.00
C ASP A 301 -22.09 35.54 -27.89
N VAL A 302 -22.32 36.03 -26.66
CA VAL A 302 -22.86 35.26 -25.54
C VAL A 302 -24.38 35.11 -25.70
N PRO A 303 -24.91 33.87 -25.76
CA PRO A 303 -26.35 33.66 -25.85
C PRO A 303 -27.04 34.03 -24.53
N SER A 304 -28.22 34.65 -24.62
CA SER A 304 -29.04 35.00 -23.45
C SER A 304 -29.51 33.77 -22.66
N ARG A 305 -29.69 32.64 -23.34
CA ARG A 305 -29.98 31.36 -22.68
C ARG A 305 -28.74 30.49 -22.56
N LEU A 306 -28.42 30.08 -21.34
CA LEU A 306 -27.30 29.22 -20.99
C LEU A 306 -27.79 27.90 -20.42
N HIS A 307 -26.91 26.89 -20.42
CA HIS A 307 -27.18 25.58 -19.84
C HIS A 307 -26.27 25.36 -18.62
N GLY A 308 -26.87 25.14 -17.45
CA GLY A 308 -26.12 24.95 -16.21
C GLY A 308 -26.95 25.17 -14.95
N ASP A 309 -26.30 25.67 -13.89
CA ASP A 309 -26.91 25.89 -12.58
C ASP A 309 -27.00 27.40 -12.28
N PRO A 310 -28.16 28.03 -12.53
CA PRO A 310 -28.34 29.47 -12.30
C PRO A 310 -28.20 29.85 -10.83
N HIS A 311 -28.57 28.96 -9.90
CA HIS A 311 -28.51 29.24 -8.48
C HIS A 311 -27.06 29.36 -8.01
N ARG A 312 -26.20 28.42 -8.43
CA ARG A 312 -24.76 28.46 -8.14
C ARG A 312 -24.08 29.65 -8.79
N LEU A 313 -24.43 29.96 -10.03
CA LEU A 313 -23.90 31.14 -10.71
C LEU A 313 -24.29 32.43 -9.95
N THR A 314 -25.55 32.54 -9.53
CA THR A 314 -26.03 33.65 -8.71
C THR A 314 -25.26 33.75 -7.39
N GLN A 315 -25.01 32.64 -6.71
CA GLN A 315 -24.26 32.60 -5.45
C GLN A 315 -22.81 33.08 -5.63
N ILE A 316 -22.12 32.60 -6.67
CA ILE A 316 -20.75 33.02 -7.01
C ILE A 316 -20.71 34.52 -7.27
N LEU A 317 -21.58 35.01 -8.17
CA LEU A 317 -21.63 36.43 -8.54
C LEU A 317 -22.01 37.30 -7.34
N THR A 318 -22.95 36.86 -6.49
CA THR A 318 -23.35 37.58 -5.28
C THR A 318 -22.19 37.73 -4.31
N ASN A 319 -21.38 36.68 -4.12
CA ASN A 319 -20.19 36.74 -3.27
C ASN A 319 -19.12 37.67 -3.83
N LEU A 320 -18.85 37.59 -5.14
CA LEU A 320 -17.85 38.44 -5.80
C LEU A 320 -18.26 39.91 -5.80
N VAL A 321 -19.48 40.21 -6.26
CA VAL A 321 -20.04 41.57 -6.27
C VAL A 321 -20.24 42.07 -4.84
N GLY A 322 -20.64 41.21 -3.91
CA GLY A 322 -20.72 41.54 -2.49
C GLY A 322 -19.40 42.00 -1.91
N ASN A 323 -18.29 41.34 -2.26
CA ASN A 323 -16.94 41.78 -1.90
C ASN A 323 -16.55 43.07 -2.63
N ALA A 324 -16.79 43.16 -3.93
CA ALA A 324 -16.47 44.35 -4.72
C ALA A 324 -17.16 45.61 -4.17
N THR A 325 -18.47 45.54 -3.88
CA THR A 325 -19.25 46.64 -3.30
C THR A 325 -18.81 47.00 -1.88
N LYS A 326 -18.31 46.03 -1.10
CA LYS A 326 -17.78 46.26 0.25
C LYS A 326 -16.45 47.01 0.23
N PHE A 327 -15.54 46.63 -0.66
CA PHE A 327 -14.16 47.12 -0.67
C PHE A 327 -13.90 48.26 -1.66
N THR A 328 -14.86 48.59 -2.54
CA THR A 328 -14.77 49.73 -3.44
C THR A 328 -15.51 50.94 -2.85
N SER A 329 -14.79 52.06 -2.73
CA SER A 329 -15.31 53.32 -2.18
C SER A 329 -15.53 54.40 -3.24
N GLU A 330 -14.79 54.36 -4.35
CA GLU A 330 -14.86 55.30 -5.47
C GLU A 330 -14.46 54.60 -6.78
N GLY A 331 -14.88 55.14 -7.93
CA GLY A 331 -14.55 54.60 -9.25
C GLY A 331 -15.67 53.73 -9.83
N GLY A 332 -15.37 52.47 -10.18
CA GLY A 332 -16.36 51.58 -10.79
C GLY A 332 -16.07 50.10 -10.59
N ILE A 333 -17.12 49.29 -10.72
CA ILE A 333 -17.11 47.83 -10.67
C ILE A 333 -17.68 47.34 -11.99
N ILE A 334 -16.93 46.48 -12.69
CA ILE A 334 -17.34 45.91 -13.97
C ILE A 334 -17.53 44.40 -13.81
N VAL A 335 -18.68 43.88 -14.22
CA VAL A 335 -18.93 42.45 -14.33
C VAL A 335 -18.91 42.07 -15.81
N GLY A 336 -17.83 41.38 -16.21
CA GLY A 336 -17.59 40.99 -17.59
C GLY A 336 -18.03 39.56 -17.89
N ILE A 337 -18.74 39.35 -19.00
CA ILE A 337 -19.06 38.02 -19.56
C ILE A 337 -18.47 37.94 -20.97
N ARG A 338 -17.72 36.87 -21.25
CA ARG A 338 -16.97 36.64 -22.49
C ARG A 338 -17.19 35.22 -22.98
N LYS A 339 -17.09 35.02 -24.30
CA LYS A 339 -17.21 33.71 -24.95
C LYS A 339 -15.88 32.98 -25.07
#